data_AF-A0A7C2X399-F1
#
_entry.id   AF-A0A7C2X399-F1
#
_cell.length_a   1.000
_cell.length_b   1.000
_cell.length_c   1.000
_cell.angle_alpha   90.00
_cell.angle_beta   90.00
_cell.angle_gamma   90.00
#
_symmetry.space_group_name_H-M   'P 1'
#
loop_
_entity.id
_entity.type
_entity.pdbx_description
1 polymer ?
#
loop_
_entity_poly.entity_id
_entity_poly.type
_entity_poly.pdbx_seq_one_letter_code
_entity_poly.pdbx_strand_id
1 'polypeptide(L)'
;MLSDLSILRVAGALGRYAAHRHSLIAKNVANADTPGYRAVDLEPFETALRHARNPLDATATARTVATSSPGAASPNRNTVSLEDQMLRAAEAMRASEIA
;
A
#
# COMPACT_ATOMS: atom_id res chain seq x y z
N MET A 1 6.57 -15.64 -25.70
CA MET A 1 6.37 -16.82 -24.82
C MET A 1 6.95 -16.62 -23.42
N LEU A 2 8.29 -16.60 -23.20
CA LEU A 2 8.83 -16.36 -21.84
C LEU A 2 8.52 -14.96 -21.28
N SER A 3 8.46 -13.94 -22.16
CA SER A 3 8.09 -12.57 -21.81
C SER A 3 6.61 -12.42 -21.40
N ASP A 4 5.74 -13.22 -22.01
CA ASP A 4 4.30 -13.20 -21.69
C ASP A 4 4.03 -13.83 -20.32
N LEU A 5 4.87 -14.82 -19.93
CA LEU A 5 4.83 -15.39 -18.59
C LEU A 5 5.38 -14.43 -17.53
N SER A 6 6.38 -13.60 -17.88
CA SER A 6 6.92 -12.61 -16.95
C SER A 6 5.98 -11.42 -16.75
N ILE A 7 5.33 -10.90 -17.81
CA ILE A 7 4.34 -9.82 -17.70
C ILE A 7 3.13 -10.27 -16.88
N LEU A 8 2.62 -11.49 -17.10
CA LEU A 8 1.50 -12.04 -16.31
C LEU A 8 1.86 -12.20 -14.83
N ARG A 9 3.10 -12.59 -14.52
CA ARG A 9 3.59 -12.68 -13.13
C ARG A 9 3.67 -11.30 -12.46
N VAL A 10 4.11 -10.28 -13.20
CA VAL A 10 4.17 -8.89 -12.69
C VAL A 10 2.76 -8.33 -12.51
N ALA A 11 1.85 -8.52 -13.47
CA ALA A 11 0.44 -8.14 -13.37
C ALA A 11 -0.23 -8.79 -12.15
N GLY A 12 -0.05 -10.11 -11.97
CA GLY A 12 -0.55 -10.81 -10.79
C GLY A 12 0.07 -10.31 -9.48
N ALA A 13 1.34 -9.89 -9.49
CA ALA A 13 1.97 -9.27 -8.32
C ALA A 13 1.39 -7.88 -8.02
N LEU A 14 1.13 -7.08 -9.06
CA LEU A 14 0.51 -5.77 -8.95
C LEU A 14 -0.92 -5.88 -8.40
N GLY A 15 -1.72 -6.82 -8.89
CA GLY A 15 -3.08 -7.07 -8.37
C GLY A 15 -3.09 -7.45 -6.89
N ARG A 16 -2.18 -8.35 -6.46
CA ARG A 16 -2.03 -8.68 -5.03
C ARG A 16 -1.58 -7.50 -4.18
N TYR A 17 -0.64 -6.70 -4.70
CA TYR A 17 -0.16 -5.49 -4.03
C TYR A 17 -1.30 -4.47 -3.85
N ALA A 18 -2.09 -4.21 -4.90
CA ALA A 18 -3.22 -3.29 -4.87
C ALA A 18 -4.30 -3.74 -3.86
N ALA A 19 -4.65 -5.04 -3.87
CA ALA A 19 -5.60 -5.60 -2.90
C ALA A 19 -5.09 -5.46 -1.44
N HIS A 20 -3.79 -5.68 -1.22
CA HIS A 20 -3.20 -5.53 0.10
C HIS A 20 -3.20 -4.07 0.57
N ARG A 21 -2.83 -3.13 -0.33
CA ARG A 21 -2.89 -1.69 -0.07
C ARG A 21 -4.31 -1.25 0.28
N HIS A 22 -5.31 -1.71 -0.47
CA HIS A 22 -6.71 -1.41 -0.21
C HIS A 22 -7.16 -1.89 1.18
N SER A 23 -6.74 -3.09 1.60
CA SER A 23 -7.03 -3.59 2.96
C SER A 23 -6.42 -2.70 4.06
N LEU A 24 -5.20 -2.18 3.87
CA LEU A 24 -4.58 -1.27 4.84
C LEU A 24 -5.30 0.08 4.89
N ILE A 25 -5.71 0.62 3.74
CA ILE A 25 -6.48 1.86 3.68
C ILE A 25 -7.81 1.68 4.42
N ALA A 26 -8.53 0.57 4.19
CA ALA A 26 -9.77 0.27 4.91
C ALA A 26 -9.54 0.18 6.44
N LYS A 27 -8.42 -0.40 6.88
CA LYS A 27 -8.04 -0.42 8.30
C LYS A 27 -7.77 0.98 8.84
N ASN A 28 -7.06 1.83 8.09
CA ASN A 28 -6.81 3.21 8.51
C ASN A 28 -8.11 3.99 8.64
N VAL A 29 -9.02 3.86 7.66
CA VAL A 29 -10.35 4.49 7.69
C VAL A 29 -11.14 4.01 8.91
N ALA A 30 -11.15 2.72 9.21
CA ALA A 30 -11.82 2.19 10.40
C ALA A 30 -11.25 2.73 11.72
N ASN A 31 -9.98 3.15 11.73
CA ASN A 31 -9.31 3.74 12.89
C ASN A 31 -9.22 5.28 12.82
N ALA A 32 -9.95 5.93 11.92
CA ALA A 32 -9.94 7.39 11.76
C ALA A 32 -10.42 8.16 13.00
N ASP A 33 -11.22 7.53 13.86
CA ASP A 33 -11.66 8.13 15.14
C ASP A 33 -10.89 7.59 16.35
N THR A 34 -9.82 6.81 16.14
CA THR A 34 -9.02 6.24 17.23
C THR A 34 -7.90 7.21 17.64
N PRO A 35 -7.92 7.75 18.88
CA PRO A 35 -6.87 8.64 19.35
C PRO A 35 -5.50 7.95 19.33
N GLY A 36 -4.47 8.66 18.87
CA GLY A 36 -3.09 8.14 18.81
C GLY A 36 -2.82 7.07 17.74
N TYR A 37 -3.79 6.75 16.88
CA TYR A 37 -3.56 5.80 15.78
C TYR A 37 -2.61 6.39 14.73
N ARG A 38 -1.74 5.52 14.18
CA ARG A 38 -0.77 5.86 13.14
C ARG A 38 -1.14 5.15 11.86
N ALA A 39 -1.43 5.94 10.82
CA ALA A 39 -1.74 5.41 9.50
C ALA A 39 -0.53 4.62 8.94
N VAL A 40 -0.81 3.48 8.31
CA VAL A 40 0.20 2.63 7.68
C VAL A 40 -0.20 2.38 6.23
N ASP A 41 0.78 2.40 5.33
CA ASP A 41 0.61 2.07 3.91
C ASP A 41 1.71 1.09 3.49
N LEU A 42 1.72 0.64 2.24
CA LEU A 42 2.80 -0.17 1.69
C LEU A 42 3.92 0.70 1.10
N GLU A 43 5.14 0.16 1.13
CA GLU A 43 6.23 0.70 0.33
C GLU A 43 5.87 0.71 -1.16
N PRO A 44 6.46 1.62 -1.98
CA PRO A 44 6.18 1.66 -3.41
C PRO A 44 6.37 0.29 -4.08
N PHE A 45 5.45 -0.06 -4.97
CA PHE A 45 5.44 -1.36 -5.66
C PHE A 45 6.78 -1.70 -6.34
N GLU A 46 7.45 -0.71 -6.95
CA GLU A 46 8.76 -0.91 -7.55
C GLU A 46 9.82 -1.36 -6.54
N THR A 47 9.79 -0.82 -5.32
CA THR A 47 10.69 -1.20 -4.24
C THR A 47 10.37 -2.62 -3.77
N ALA A 48 9.10 -2.93 -3.55
CA ALA A 48 8.67 -4.29 -3.22
C ALA A 48 9.05 -5.31 -4.31
N LEU A 49 8.93 -4.93 -5.58
CA LEU A 49 9.31 -5.78 -6.72
C LEU A 49 10.83 -5.96 -6.82
N ARG A 50 11.63 -4.91 -6.53
CA ARG A 50 13.09 -5.02 -6.43
C ARG A 50 13.50 -5.98 -5.31
N HIS A 51 12.86 -5.89 -4.14
CA HIS A 51 13.12 -6.82 -3.03
C HIS A 51 12.76 -8.26 -3.40
N ALA A 52 11.60 -8.49 -4.02
CA ALA A 52 11.17 -9.82 -4.46
C ALA A 52 12.09 -10.45 -5.54
N ARG A 53 12.87 -9.64 -6.26
CA ARG A 53 13.84 -10.10 -7.27
C ARG A 53 15.22 -10.37 -6.68
N ASN A 54 15.49 -9.97 -5.45
CA ASN A 54 16.76 -10.21 -4.79
C ASN A 54 16.75 -11.59 -4.09
N PRO A 55 17.53 -12.58 -4.55
CA PRO A 55 17.51 -13.93 -3.99
C PRO A 55 18.04 -14.01 -2.55
N LEU A 56 18.76 -12.98 -2.08
CA LEU A 56 19.22 -12.87 -0.68
C LEU A 56 18.10 -12.42 0.27
N ASP A 57 16.99 -11.90 -0.27
CA ASP A 57 15.82 -11.40 0.44
C ASP A 57 14.66 -12.38 0.21
N ALA A 58 14.90 -13.69 0.44
CA ALA A 58 13.95 -14.77 0.12
C ALA A 58 12.60 -14.67 0.88
N THR A 59 12.53 -13.82 1.90
CA THR A 59 11.33 -13.48 2.67
C THR A 59 10.79 -12.07 2.35
N ALA A 60 11.18 -11.47 1.23
CA ALA A 60 10.75 -10.13 0.83
C ALA A 60 9.25 -10.06 0.51
N THR A 61 8.45 -9.90 1.56
CA THR A 61 7.08 -9.38 1.48
C THR A 61 7.12 -7.86 1.39
N ALA A 62 6.18 -7.24 0.68
CA ALA A 62 6.04 -5.78 0.64
C ALA A 62 6.01 -5.24 2.07
N ARG A 63 6.97 -4.37 2.41
CA ARG A 63 7.09 -3.79 3.74
C ARG A 63 6.01 -2.73 3.94
N THR A 64 5.41 -2.75 5.12
CA THR A 64 4.51 -1.69 5.57
C THR A 64 5.33 -0.50 6.05
N VAL A 65 5.00 0.70 5.57
CA VAL A 65 5.64 1.96 5.94
C VAL A 65 4.62 2.84 6.65
N ALA A 66 5.02 3.44 7.77
CA ALA A 66 4.18 4.41 8.45
C ALA A 66 3.93 5.61 7.53
N THR A 67 2.67 5.94 7.32
CA THR A 67 2.30 7.15 6.59
C THR A 67 2.26 8.29 7.60
N SER A 68 3.34 9.07 7.64
CA SER A 68 3.35 10.36 8.30
C SER A 68 2.72 11.39 7.36
N SER A 69 1.45 11.76 7.58
CA SER A 69 0.86 12.92 6.93
C SER A 69 1.35 14.18 7.65
N PRO A 70 2.20 15.02 7.04
CA PRO A 70 2.64 16.27 7.64
C PRO A 70 1.55 17.32 7.38
N GLY A 71 0.49 17.30 8.19
CA GLY A 71 -0.62 18.24 7.97
C GLY A 71 -1.49 18.50 9.19
N ALA A 72 -1.82 17.46 9.96
CA ALA A 72 -2.58 17.65 11.18
C ALA A 72 -2.35 16.40 12.04
N ALA A 73 -1.48 16.50 13.04
CA ALA A 73 -1.81 15.77 14.25
C ALA A 73 -3.12 16.39 14.70
N SER A 74 -4.25 15.75 14.40
CA SER A 74 -5.53 16.11 15.02
C SER A 74 -5.26 16.28 16.52
N PRO A 75 -5.99 17.15 17.24
CA PRO A 75 -5.73 17.40 18.67
C PRO A 75 -5.64 16.10 19.52
N ASN A 76 -6.21 15.00 19.01
CA ASN A 76 -6.17 13.64 19.54
C ASN A 76 -4.95 12.77 19.13
N ARG A 77 -3.91 13.33 18.48
CA ARG A 77 -2.73 12.63 17.95
C ARG A 77 -3.03 11.55 16.89
N ASN A 78 -4.19 11.58 16.24
CA ASN A 78 -4.43 10.72 15.07
C ASN A 78 -3.75 11.32 13.83
N THR A 79 -3.10 10.48 13.02
CA THR A 79 -2.47 10.86 11.75
C THR A 79 -3.27 10.42 10.52
N VAL A 80 -4.46 9.85 10.71
CA VAL A 80 -5.38 9.48 9.62
C VAL A 80 -6.19 10.71 9.19
N SER A 81 -6.09 11.08 7.92
CA SER A 81 -7.04 11.98 7.25
C SER A 81 -7.94 11.13 6.34
N LEU A 82 -9.26 11.25 6.51
CA LEU A 82 -10.23 10.53 5.68
C LEU A 82 -10.13 10.93 4.21
N GLU A 83 -9.89 12.21 3.92
CA GLU A 83 -9.72 12.69 2.54
C GLU A 83 -8.48 12.06 1.87
N ASP A 84 -7.35 12.00 2.60
CA ASP A 84 -6.13 11.34 2.11
C ASP A 84 -6.33 9.84 1.91
N GLN A 85 -7.05 9.15 2.81
CA GLN A 85 -7.35 7.73 2.65
C GLN A 85 -8.25 7.46 1.43
N MET A 86 -9.22 8.34 1.14
CA MET A 86 -10.07 8.20 -0.05
C MET A 86 -9.27 8.41 -1.34
N LEU A 87 -8.34 9.38 -1.38
CA LEU A 87 -7.44 9.57 -2.52
C LEU A 87 -6.56 8.33 -2.76
N ARG A 88 -5.95 7.79 -1.70
CA ARG A 88 -5.14 6.56 -1.79
C ARG A 88 -5.95 5.35 -2.22
N ALA A 89 -7.23 5.26 -1.81
CA ALA A 89 -8.11 4.18 -2.24
C ALA A 89 -8.35 4.24 -3.75
N ALA A 90 -8.58 5.45 -4.30
CA ALA A 90 -8.76 5.65 -5.73
C ALA A 90 -7.47 5.29 -6.52
N GLU A 91 -6.29 5.67 -6.01
CA GLU A 91 -5.02 5.28 -6.60
C GLU A 91 -4.81 3.76 -6.60
N ALA A 92 -5.11 3.10 -5.48
CA ALA A 92 -4.97 1.65 -5.35
C ALA A 92 -5.93 0.91 -6.30
N MET A 93 -7.16 1.40 -6.45
CA MET A 93 -8.15 0.82 -7.36
C MET A 93 -7.71 0.97 -8.82
N ARG A 94 -7.25 2.16 -9.22
CA ARG A 94 -6.73 2.43 -10.56
C ARG A 94 -5.51 1.56 -10.89
N ALA A 95 -4.63 1.31 -9.93
CA ALA A 95 -3.50 0.40 -10.11
C ALA A 95 -3.92 -1.07 -10.32
N SER A 96 -5.09 -1.48 -9.81
CA SER A 96 -5.63 -2.83 -10.03
C SER A 96 -6.31 -3.00 -11.39
N GLU A 97 -6.92 -1.94 -11.93
CA GLU A 97 -7.62 -1.97 -13.22
C GLU A 97 -6.67 -2.03 -14.43
N ILE A 98 -5.41 -1.65 -14.25
CA ILE A 98 -4.40 -1.63 -15.31
C ILE A 98 -3.61 -2.97 -15.38
N ALA A 99 -3.93 -3.94 -14.50
CA ALA A 99 -3.27 -5.25 -14.42
C ALA A 99 -3.92 -6.32 -15.30
#